data_AF-A0A4Y2RPW4-F1
#
_entry.id   AF-A0A4Y2RPW4-F1
#
_cell.length_a   1.000
_cell.length_b   1.000
_cell.length_c   1.000
_cell.angle_alpha   90.00
_cell.angle_beta   90.00
_cell.angle_gamma   90.00
#
_symmetry.space_group_name_H-M   'P 1'
#
loop_
_entity.id
_entity.type
_entity.pdbx_description
1 polymer ?
#
loop_
_entity_poly.entity_id
_entity_poly.type
_entity_poly.pdbx_seq_one_letter_code
_entity_poly.pdbx_strand_id
1 'polypeptide(L)'
;MGLLKYMVNMRSETKIFEYADLLALLAELKNEQEEMTKGQERMEVQEEMKDRFRTSQEKMKRQFQAHIESQIQFDVVSSINGWTNFVKASQLIACLRGSVVGVLQGIPADKLMAINTIEKALEARFGDRHLIHGTELKTR
;
A
#
# COMPACT_ATOMS: atom_id res chain seq x y z
N MET A 1 47.95 8.01 64.27
CA MET A 1 46.98 7.11 63.61
C MET A 1 45.84 7.85 62.85
N GLY A 2 45.54 9.13 63.12
CA GLY A 2 44.42 9.85 62.47
C GLY A 2 44.61 10.23 61.00
N LEU A 3 45.83 10.60 60.59
CA LEU A 3 46.10 11.12 59.24
C LEU A 3 45.97 10.06 58.13
N LEU A 4 46.47 8.85 58.35
CA LEU A 4 46.33 7.74 57.39
C LEU A 4 44.85 7.35 57.17
N LYS A 5 44.04 7.35 58.23
CA LYS A 5 42.58 7.08 58.13
C LYS A 5 41.86 8.16 57.34
N TYR A 6 42.23 9.43 57.54
CA TYR A 6 41.70 10.56 56.76
C TYR A 6 42.09 10.47 55.28
N MET A 7 43.36 10.18 54.97
CA MET A 7 43.84 10.07 53.58
C MET A 7 43.19 8.89 52.82
N VAL A 8 43.00 7.75 53.49
CA VAL A 8 42.29 6.60 52.89
C VAL A 8 40.81 6.90 52.68
N ASN A 9 40.16 7.62 53.60
CA ASN A 9 38.77 8.06 53.44
C ASN A 9 38.61 9.01 52.26
N MET A 10 39.43 10.05 52.19
CA MET A 10 39.42 11.02 51.08
C MET A 10 39.64 10.36 49.72
N ARG A 11 40.60 9.41 49.62
CA ARG A 11 40.85 8.66 48.39
C ARG A 11 39.69 7.72 48.01
N SER A 12 38.92 7.23 48.98
CA SER A 12 37.77 6.36 48.74
C SER A 12 36.57 7.18 48.26
N GLU A 13 36.37 8.37 48.83
CA GLU A 13 35.35 9.32 48.40
C GLU A 13 35.59 9.84 46.97
N THR A 14 36.84 10.17 46.60
CA THR A 14 37.16 10.56 45.22
C THR A 14 36.89 9.43 44.21
N LYS A 15 37.17 8.16 44.58
CA LYS A 15 36.85 7.00 43.74
C LYS A 15 35.35 6.75 43.59
N ILE A 16 34.56 7.00 44.64
CA ILE A 16 33.09 6.91 44.59
C ILE A 16 32.54 7.99 43.65
N PHE A 17 33.11 9.19 43.68
CA PHE A 17 32.76 10.28 42.76
C PHE A 17 33.10 9.93 41.30
N GLU A 18 34.31 9.44 41.03
CA GLU A 18 34.73 8.97 39.70
C GLU A 18 33.84 7.82 39.17
N TYR A 19 33.43 6.89 40.03
CA TYR A 19 32.52 5.81 39.66
C TYR A 19 31.10 6.30 39.35
N ALA A 20 30.61 7.30 40.09
CA ALA A 20 29.33 7.94 39.83
C ALA A 20 29.33 8.69 38.49
N ASP A 21 30.41 9.41 38.17
CA ASP A 21 30.59 10.10 36.89
C ASP A 21 30.64 9.11 35.72
N LEU A 22 31.34 7.97 35.89
CA LEU A 22 31.40 6.92 34.87
C LEU A 22 30.02 6.27 34.62
N LEU A 23 29.23 6.05 35.67
CA LEU A 23 27.87 5.52 35.55
C LEU A 23 26.93 6.49 34.84
N ALA A 24 27.06 7.81 35.09
CA ALA A 24 26.28 8.83 34.41
C ALA A 24 26.57 8.84 32.91
N LEU A 25 27.86 8.78 32.51
CA LEU A 25 28.27 8.71 31.11
C LEU A 25 27.73 7.46 30.40
N LEU A 26 27.72 6.31 31.07
CA LEU A 26 27.14 5.08 30.50
C LEU A 26 25.62 5.20 30.30
N ALA A 27 24.92 5.87 31.23
CA ALA A 27 23.48 6.11 31.09
C ALA A 27 23.18 7.06 29.92
N GLU A 28 23.99 8.10 29.73
CA GLU A 28 23.88 9.03 28.59
C GLU A 28 24.10 8.32 27.27
N LEU A 29 25.19 7.56 27.11
CA LEU A 29 25.47 6.80 25.88
C LEU A 29 24.37 5.78 25.57
N LYS A 30 23.83 5.13 26.59
CA LYS A 30 22.72 4.19 26.41
C LYS A 30 21.45 4.90 25.94
N ASN A 31 21.17 6.08 26.50
CA ASN A 31 20.03 6.89 26.12
C ASN A 31 20.18 7.42 24.68
N GLU A 32 21.37 7.89 24.31
CA GLU A 32 21.68 8.33 22.93
C GLU A 32 21.55 7.18 21.92
N GLN A 33 22.01 5.98 22.27
CA GLN A 33 21.83 4.80 21.43
C GLN A 33 20.35 4.44 21.27
N GLU A 34 19.57 4.50 22.36
CA GLU A 34 18.13 4.25 22.31
C GLU A 34 17.42 5.28 21.42
N GLU A 35 17.73 6.57 21.56
CA GLU A 35 17.16 7.62 20.72
C GLU A 35 17.59 7.48 19.25
N MET A 36 18.83 7.05 18.97
CA MET A 36 19.26 6.72 17.62
C MET A 36 18.44 5.58 17.02
N THR A 37 18.23 4.49 17.77
CA THR A 37 17.41 3.37 17.29
C THR A 37 15.97 3.77 17.03
N LYS A 38 15.35 4.54 17.93
CA LYS A 38 14.01 5.11 17.70
C LYS A 38 13.99 6.04 16.48
N GLY A 39 15.05 6.80 16.27
CA GLY A 39 15.22 7.67 15.10
C GLY A 39 15.25 6.87 13.80
N GLN A 40 15.96 5.75 13.77
CA GLN A 40 16.02 4.83 12.64
C GLN A 40 14.66 4.18 12.37
N GLU A 41 14.01 3.63 13.40
CA GLU A 41 12.67 3.04 13.26
C GLU A 41 11.64 4.05 12.74
N ARG A 42 11.68 5.30 13.23
CA ARG A 42 10.83 6.39 12.72
C ARG A 42 11.09 6.67 11.24
N MET A 43 12.35 6.66 10.82
CA MET A 43 12.74 6.88 9.42
C MET A 43 12.29 5.73 8.52
N GLU A 44 12.47 4.48 8.96
CA GLU A 44 12.01 3.30 8.22
C GLU A 44 10.50 3.32 8.03
N VAL A 45 9.73 3.55 9.10
CA VAL A 45 8.26 3.65 9.02
C VAL A 45 7.82 4.79 8.10
N GLN A 46 8.56 5.91 8.10
CA GLN A 46 8.27 7.04 7.22
C GLN A 46 8.53 6.72 5.75
N GLU A 47 9.66 6.09 5.41
CA GLU A 47 9.96 5.69 4.04
C GLU A 47 9.00 4.58 3.57
N GLU A 48 8.65 3.62 4.42
CA GLU A 48 7.61 2.62 4.10
C GLU A 48 6.26 3.28 3.77
N MET A 49 5.85 4.28 4.57
CA MET A 49 4.59 5.01 4.33
C MET A 49 4.61 5.70 2.97
N LYS A 50 5.74 6.32 2.63
CA LYS A 50 5.96 7.01 1.36
C LYS A 50 5.99 6.04 0.18
N ASP A 51 6.63 4.89 0.32
CA ASP A 51 6.66 3.84 -0.69
C ASP A 51 5.29 3.20 -0.87
N ARG A 52 4.52 2.97 0.20
CA ARG A 52 3.11 2.54 0.08
C ARG A 52 2.27 3.56 -0.68
N PHE A 53 2.45 4.85 -0.41
CA PHE A 53 1.74 5.89 -1.14
C PHE A 53 2.15 5.91 -2.63
N ARG A 54 3.45 5.85 -2.92
CA ARG A 54 3.97 5.84 -4.28
C ARG A 54 3.50 4.61 -5.05
N THR A 55 3.59 3.43 -4.46
CA THR A 55 3.13 2.17 -5.07
C THR A 55 1.62 2.14 -5.27
N SER A 56 0.84 2.69 -4.33
CA SER A 56 -0.62 2.85 -4.51
C SER A 56 -0.93 3.77 -5.69
N GLN A 57 -0.23 4.90 -5.79
CA GLN A 57 -0.39 5.83 -6.91
C GLN A 57 0.02 5.20 -8.25
N GLU A 58 1.14 4.47 -8.30
CA GLU A 58 1.60 3.76 -9.49
C GLU A 58 0.61 2.67 -9.91
N LYS A 59 0.03 1.91 -8.96
CA LYS A 59 -1.02 0.92 -9.25
C LYS A 59 -2.25 1.58 -9.86
N MET A 60 -2.72 2.69 -9.29
CA MET A 60 -3.86 3.45 -9.82
C MET A 60 -3.59 3.94 -11.25
N LYS A 61 -2.41 4.52 -11.49
CA LYS A 61 -2.00 4.97 -12.83
C LYS A 61 -1.95 3.82 -13.83
N ARG A 62 -1.34 2.68 -13.47
CA ARG A 62 -1.28 1.50 -14.35
C ARG A 62 -2.66 0.93 -14.66
N GLN A 63 -3.54 0.83 -13.67
CA GLN A 63 -4.91 0.34 -13.89
C GLN A 63 -5.70 1.27 -14.80
N PHE A 64 -5.63 2.58 -14.57
CA PHE A 64 -6.28 3.56 -15.44
C PHE A 64 -5.72 3.49 -16.86
N GLN A 65 -4.39 3.46 -17.00
CA GLN A 65 -3.73 3.37 -18.30
C GLN A 65 -4.15 2.09 -19.06
N ALA A 66 -4.13 0.93 -18.40
CA ALA A 66 -4.55 -0.33 -19.00
C ALA A 66 -6.03 -0.32 -19.43
N HIS A 67 -6.89 0.34 -18.65
CA HIS A 67 -8.30 0.50 -19.01
C HIS A 67 -8.48 1.33 -20.27
N ILE A 68 -7.82 2.49 -20.34
CA ILE A 68 -7.86 3.37 -21.51
C ILE A 68 -7.28 2.68 -22.75
N GLU A 69 -6.14 2.00 -22.61
CA GLU A 69 -5.53 1.23 -23.70
C GLU A 69 -6.47 0.14 -24.22
N SER A 70 -7.12 -0.60 -23.32
CA SER A 70 -8.08 -1.64 -23.71
C SER A 70 -9.30 -1.05 -24.42
N GLN A 71 -9.81 0.11 -23.98
CA GLN A 71 -10.93 0.78 -24.65
C GLN A 71 -10.54 1.22 -26.06
N ILE A 72 -9.40 1.90 -26.20
CA ILE A 72 -8.90 2.37 -27.50
C ILE A 72 -8.67 1.19 -28.45
N GLN A 73 -8.01 0.12 -27.98
CA GLN A 73 -7.77 -1.06 -28.81
C GLN A 73 -9.07 -1.71 -29.27
N PHE A 74 -10.07 -1.82 -28.39
CA PHE A 74 -11.39 -2.35 -28.74
C PHE A 74 -12.07 -1.50 -29.82
N ASP A 75 -12.06 -0.17 -29.67
CA ASP A 75 -12.65 0.75 -30.63
C ASP A 75 -11.97 0.69 -32.00
N VAL A 76 -10.64 0.74 -32.02
CA VAL A 76 -9.83 0.65 -33.25
C VAL A 76 -10.08 -0.67 -33.97
N VAL A 77 -9.99 -1.81 -33.27
CA VAL A 77 -10.21 -3.14 -33.85
C VAL A 77 -11.65 -3.28 -34.37
N SER A 78 -12.62 -2.78 -33.62
CA SER A 78 -14.03 -2.84 -34.03
C SER A 78 -14.29 -2.00 -35.29
N SER A 79 -13.61 -0.87 -35.45
CA SER A 79 -13.72 0.02 -36.60
C SER A 79 -13.08 -0.59 -37.85
N ILE A 80 -11.83 -1.07 -37.73
CA ILE A 80 -11.08 -1.71 -38.84
C ILE A 80 -11.84 -2.91 -39.40
N ASN A 81 -12.46 -3.70 -38.52
CA ASN A 81 -13.18 -4.91 -38.91
C ASN A 81 -14.66 -4.66 -39.27
N GLY A 82 -15.14 -3.40 -39.22
CA GLY A 82 -16.52 -3.06 -39.52
C GLY A 82 -17.54 -3.79 -38.62
N TRP A 83 -17.20 -4.03 -37.34
CA TRP A 83 -18.07 -4.78 -36.44
C TRP A 83 -19.41 -4.06 -36.23
N THR A 84 -20.49 -4.81 -36.43
CA THR A 84 -21.84 -4.37 -36.05
C THR A 84 -21.98 -4.37 -34.52
N ASN A 85 -22.94 -3.59 -33.99
CA ASN A 85 -23.20 -3.54 -32.55
C ASN A 85 -23.41 -4.93 -31.91
N PHE A 86 -23.98 -5.87 -32.66
CA PHE A 86 -24.15 -7.25 -32.23
C PHE A 86 -22.82 -7.98 -32.05
N VAL A 87 -21.89 -7.82 -32.99
CA VAL A 87 -20.54 -8.42 -32.91
C VAL A 87 -19.73 -7.77 -31.80
N LYS A 88 -19.81 -6.44 -31.65
CA LYS A 88 -19.16 -5.71 -30.55
C LYS A 88 -19.66 -6.20 -29.18
N ALA A 89 -20.98 -6.32 -29.00
CA ALA A 89 -21.58 -6.83 -27.77
C ALA A 89 -21.13 -8.26 -27.44
N SER A 90 -21.13 -9.14 -28.44
CA SER A 90 -20.68 -10.53 -28.29
C SER A 90 -19.20 -10.63 -27.91
N GLN A 91 -18.34 -9.83 -28.56
CA GLN A 91 -16.92 -9.82 -28.26
C GLN A 91 -16.62 -9.22 -26.88
N LEU A 92 -17.35 -8.17 -26.48
CA LEU A 92 -17.25 -7.59 -25.14
C LEU A 92 -17.60 -8.63 -24.07
N ILE A 93 -18.69 -9.39 -24.25
CA ILE A 93 -19.07 -10.50 -23.37
C ILE A 93 -17.96 -11.58 -23.32
N ALA A 94 -17.34 -11.90 -24.46
CA ALA A 94 -16.27 -12.89 -24.54
C ALA A 94 -15.01 -12.45 -23.77
N CYS A 95 -14.60 -11.18 -23.92
CA CYS A 95 -13.47 -10.58 -23.19
C CYS A 95 -13.69 -10.54 -21.68
N LEU A 96 -14.95 -10.54 -21.24
CA LEU A 96 -15.38 -10.37 -19.85
C LEU A 96 -15.72 -11.68 -19.12
N ARG A 97 -15.54 -12.85 -19.76
CA ARG A 97 -15.90 -14.16 -19.18
C ARG A 97 -15.33 -14.34 -17.76
N GLY A 98 -16.21 -14.73 -16.83
CA GLY A 98 -15.91 -14.90 -15.39
C GLY A 98 -16.46 -13.77 -14.53
N SER A 99 -16.02 -12.53 -14.75
CA SER A 99 -16.38 -11.36 -13.93
C SER A 99 -17.85 -10.94 -14.07
N VAL A 100 -18.48 -11.23 -15.22
CA VAL A 100 -19.76 -10.61 -15.64
C VAL A 100 -20.92 -11.61 -15.70
N VAL A 101 -20.70 -12.89 -15.34
CA VAL A 101 -21.73 -13.94 -15.37
C VAL A 101 -22.98 -13.55 -14.58
N GLY A 102 -22.83 -12.95 -13.39
CA GLY A 102 -23.95 -12.45 -12.58
C GLY A 102 -24.62 -11.19 -13.11
N VAL A 103 -23.92 -10.38 -13.93
CA VAL A 103 -24.50 -9.18 -14.57
C VAL A 103 -25.30 -9.57 -15.81
N LEU A 104 -24.80 -10.51 -16.61
CA LEU A 104 -25.45 -10.98 -17.84
C LEU A 104 -26.72 -11.79 -17.56
N GLN A 105 -26.79 -12.54 -16.45
CA GLN A 105 -27.99 -13.29 -16.07
C GLN A 105 -29.20 -12.39 -15.75
N GLY A 106 -28.96 -11.14 -15.35
CA GLY A 106 -30.03 -10.18 -15.04
C GLY A 106 -30.55 -9.39 -16.25
N ILE A 107 -29.92 -9.53 -17.42
CA ILE A 107 -30.29 -8.78 -18.64
C ILE A 107 -31.10 -9.72 -19.55
N PRO A 108 -32.32 -9.31 -19.97
CA PRO A 108 -33.11 -10.06 -20.94
C PRO A 108 -32.34 -10.32 -22.25
N ALA A 109 -32.47 -11.52 -22.83
CA ALA A 109 -31.68 -11.95 -23.99
C ALA A 109 -31.88 -11.07 -25.24
N ASP A 110 -33.07 -10.51 -25.42
CA ASP A 110 -33.41 -9.54 -26.46
C ASP A 110 -32.66 -8.20 -26.31
N LYS A 111 -32.23 -7.87 -25.08
CA LYS A 111 -31.50 -6.64 -24.73
C LYS A 111 -29.99 -6.83 -24.62
N LEU A 112 -29.52 -8.08 -24.57
CA LEU A 112 -28.09 -8.43 -24.64
C LEU A 112 -27.45 -8.12 -26.00
N MET A 113 -28.25 -7.77 -27.02
CA MET A 113 -27.74 -7.36 -28.34
C MET A 113 -27.40 -5.86 -28.42
N ALA A 114 -27.81 -5.06 -27.43
CA ALA A 114 -27.54 -3.63 -27.38
C ALA A 114 -26.30 -3.35 -26.53
N ILE A 115 -25.20 -2.94 -27.18
CA ILE A 115 -23.92 -2.63 -26.53
C ILE A 115 -24.07 -1.63 -25.37
N ASN A 116 -24.84 -0.56 -25.57
CA ASN A 116 -25.13 0.46 -24.55
C ASN A 116 -25.86 -0.11 -23.31
N THR A 117 -26.68 -1.15 -23.47
CA THR A 117 -27.38 -1.80 -22.35
C THR A 117 -26.42 -2.64 -21.52
N ILE A 118 -25.46 -3.31 -22.17
CA ILE A 118 -24.40 -4.05 -21.48
C ILE A 118 -23.44 -3.09 -20.77
N GLU A 119 -23.00 -2.02 -21.44
CA GLU A 119 -22.11 -1.00 -20.85
C GLU A 119 -22.72 -0.37 -19.59
N LYS A 120 -23.98 0.06 -19.65
CA LYS A 120 -24.67 0.62 -18.48
C LYS A 120 -24.86 -0.38 -17.34
N ALA A 121 -25.15 -1.64 -17.66
CA ALA A 121 -25.27 -2.68 -16.63
C ALA A 121 -23.93 -3.00 -15.97
N LEU A 122 -22.84 -2.97 -16.75
CA LEU A 122 -21.48 -3.09 -16.26
C LEU A 122 -21.11 -1.92 -15.36
N GLU A 123 -21.38 -0.70 -15.79
CA GLU A 123 -21.12 0.52 -15.03
C GLU A 123 -21.93 0.54 -13.73
N ALA A 124 -23.21 0.14 -13.74
CA ALA A 124 -24.01 0.05 -12.52
C ALA A 124 -23.53 -1.03 -11.53
N ARG A 125 -22.95 -2.12 -12.03
CA ARG A 125 -22.44 -3.22 -11.19
C ARG A 125 -21.00 -3.01 -10.72
N PHE A 126 -20.20 -2.30 -11.51
CA PHE A 126 -18.75 -2.25 -11.35
C PHE A 126 -18.17 -0.84 -11.32
N GLY A 127 -18.86 0.16 -11.86
CA GLY A 127 -18.45 1.56 -11.87
C GLY A 127 -18.34 2.15 -10.46
N ASP A 128 -19.09 1.59 -9.51
CA ASP A 128 -19.02 1.97 -8.09
C ASP A 128 -17.99 1.16 -7.26
N ARG A 129 -17.20 0.28 -7.90
CA ARG A 129 -16.12 -0.47 -7.21
C ARG A 129 -14.89 0.42 -6.99
N HIS A 130 -15.07 1.48 -6.22
CA HIS A 130 -13.98 2.15 -5.54
C HIS A 130 -13.48 1.28 -4.37
N LEU A 131 -12.26 0.76 -4.53
CA LEU A 131 -11.26 0.62 -3.45
C LEU A 131 -11.53 -0.35 -2.27
N ILE A 132 -11.92 -1.61 -2.50
CA ILE A 132 -11.94 -2.62 -1.41
C ILE A 132 -11.25 -3.93 -1.84
N HIS A 133 -9.94 -3.89 -2.05
CA HIS A 133 -9.07 -5.08 -1.93
C HIS A 133 -7.82 -4.75 -1.10
N GLY A 134 -7.97 -3.82 -0.14
CA GLY A 134 -6.89 -3.33 0.71
C GLY A 134 -7.21 -3.53 2.19
N THR A 135 -7.61 -4.74 2.59
CA THR A 135 -7.64 -5.12 4.01
C THR A 135 -6.98 -6.48 4.19
N GLU A 136 -5.83 -6.42 4.84
CA GLU A 136 -5.09 -7.47 5.54
C GLU A 136 -5.75 -8.87 5.59
N LEU A 137 -5.22 -9.80 4.80
CA LEU A 137 -5.10 -11.18 5.28
C LEU A 137 -3.89 -11.21 6.23
N LYS A 138 -4.13 -10.93 7.51
CA LYS A 138 -3.25 -11.36 8.60
C LYS A 138 -3.39 -12.87 8.73
N THR A 139 -2.43 -13.61 8.20
CA THR A 139 -2.27 -15.04 8.42
C THR A 139 -1.85 -15.27 9.88
N ARG A 140 -2.48 -16.26 10.50
CA ARG A 140 -1.92 -16.98 11.66
C ARG A 140 -0.59 -17.61 11.30
#